data_AF-A0A4D8RE61-F1
#
_entry.id   AF-A0A4D8RE61-F1
#
_cell.length_a   1.000
_cell.length_b   1.000
_cell.length_c   1.000
_cell.angle_alpha   90.00
_cell.angle_beta   90.00
_cell.angle_gamma   90.00
#
_symmetry.space_group_name_H-M   'P 1'
#
loop_
_entity.id
_entity.type
_entity.pdbx_description
1 polymer ?
#
loop_
_entity_poly.entity_id
_entity_poly.type
_entity_poly.pdbx_seq_one_letter_code
_entity_poly.pdbx_strand_id
1 'polypeptide(L)'
;MPNITFNVAQPLGSNACGAFALAAALRAIPAVADLNYPIKLRHRLTDTGPSNCQVDIDGYECNDSLARKIYRITGDLELNLPSPGVYKDSPGLQNSPSALAYVARMFGRTVTVNVIANSAAQSTNCQCIATRLLAACPQEVARCSADATVNAPGCPTTGVPYAAPANDEVQLLCVRTTAGSMHWLTRGANGFYDPGDASINNGGAIDADGVMTGVPGNYVFTGIWIVLK
;
A
#
# COMPACT_ATOMS: atom_id res chain seq x y z
N MET A 1 2.15 11.93 -14.87
CA MET A 1 1.84 10.85 -13.92
C MET A 1 1.42 9.67 -14.78
N PRO A 2 1.85 8.43 -14.53
CA PRO A 2 1.49 7.32 -15.40
C PRO A 2 0.00 6.95 -15.31
N ASN A 3 -0.58 6.47 -16.42
CA ASN A 3 -1.94 5.94 -16.43
C ASN A 3 -1.96 4.52 -15.86
N ILE A 4 -2.97 4.20 -15.06
CA ILE A 4 -3.22 2.84 -14.60
C ILE A 4 -3.93 2.08 -15.72
N THR A 5 -3.39 0.92 -16.10
CA THR A 5 -3.96 0.01 -17.11
C THR A 5 -4.46 -1.30 -16.49
N PHE A 6 -4.43 -1.40 -15.17
CA PHE A 6 -4.83 -2.57 -14.41
C PHE A 6 -6.33 -2.57 -14.18
N ASN A 7 -6.99 -3.69 -14.48
CA ASN A 7 -8.44 -3.82 -14.52
C ASN A 7 -8.94 -5.16 -13.95
N VAL A 8 -8.32 -5.64 -12.87
CA VAL A 8 -8.65 -6.94 -12.27
C VAL A 8 -9.04 -6.77 -10.81
N ALA A 9 -10.26 -7.14 -10.44
CA ALA A 9 -10.69 -7.09 -9.05
C ALA A 9 -9.98 -8.17 -8.21
N GLN A 10 -9.74 -7.87 -6.93
CA GLN A 10 -9.34 -8.88 -5.98
C GLN A 10 -10.45 -9.94 -5.82
N PRO A 11 -10.13 -11.18 -5.38
CA PRO A 11 -11.14 -12.15 -5.03
C PRO A 11 -12.11 -11.61 -3.96
N LEU A 12 -13.41 -11.86 -4.13
CA LEU A 12 -14.44 -11.39 -3.21
C LEU A 12 -14.17 -11.87 -1.78
N GLY A 13 -14.25 -10.96 -0.81
CA GLY A 13 -14.01 -11.26 0.60
C GLY A 13 -12.54 -11.51 0.97
N SER A 14 -11.61 -11.32 0.03
CA SER A 14 -10.18 -11.43 0.32
C SER A 14 -9.61 -10.16 0.97
N ASN A 15 -8.48 -10.32 1.65
CA ASN A 15 -7.68 -9.23 2.21
C ASN A 15 -6.52 -8.84 1.27
N ALA A 16 -6.69 -8.98 -0.05
CA ALA A 16 -5.61 -8.84 -1.04
C ALA A 16 -5.47 -7.44 -1.65
N CYS A 17 -6.24 -6.45 -1.16
CA CYS A 17 -6.42 -5.18 -1.85
C CYS A 17 -5.11 -4.40 -2.02
N GLY A 18 -4.21 -4.44 -1.03
CA GLY A 18 -2.90 -3.81 -1.14
C GLY A 18 -2.00 -4.47 -2.19
N ALA A 19 -2.06 -5.81 -2.32
CA ALA A 19 -1.30 -6.52 -3.35
C ALA A 19 -1.79 -6.20 -4.76
N PHE A 20 -3.11 -6.13 -4.95
CA PHE A 20 -3.72 -5.73 -6.21
C PHE A 20 -3.45 -4.25 -6.53
N ALA A 21 -3.53 -3.37 -5.53
CA ALA A 21 -3.16 -1.97 -5.67
C ALA A 21 -1.68 -1.82 -6.07
N LEU A 22 -0.77 -2.57 -5.43
CA LEU A 22 0.65 -2.54 -5.76
C LEU A 22 0.91 -3.09 -7.17
N ALA A 23 0.27 -4.19 -7.56
CA ALA A 23 0.38 -4.73 -8.91
C ALA A 23 -0.06 -3.69 -9.96
N ALA A 24 -1.16 -2.98 -9.71
CA ALA A 24 -1.61 -1.89 -10.57
C ALA A 24 -0.58 -0.75 -10.66
N ALA A 25 0.04 -0.39 -9.54
CA ALA A 25 1.04 0.67 -9.52
C ALA A 25 2.33 0.28 -10.26
N LEU A 26 2.83 -0.94 -10.03
CA LEU A 26 4.02 -1.48 -10.70
C LEU A 26 3.80 -1.59 -12.21
N ARG A 27 2.59 -1.92 -12.67
CA ARG A 27 2.25 -1.97 -14.11
C ARG A 27 2.14 -0.61 -14.76
N ALA A 28 1.75 0.41 -14.01
CA ALA A 28 1.67 1.76 -14.51
C ALA A 28 3.06 2.39 -14.73
N ILE A 29 4.09 1.95 -14.00
CA ILE A 29 5.46 2.48 -14.11
C ILE A 29 6.29 1.65 -15.12
N PRO A 30 6.70 2.20 -16.29
CA PRO A 30 7.33 1.44 -17.37
C PRO A 30 8.65 0.75 -17.01
N ALA A 31 9.41 1.33 -16.07
CA ALA A 31 10.75 0.85 -15.70
C ALA A 31 10.76 -0.49 -14.94
N VAL A 32 9.60 -1.10 -14.69
CA VAL A 32 9.52 -2.50 -14.22
C VAL A 32 9.93 -3.49 -15.32
N ALA A 33 9.79 -3.13 -16.60
CA ALA A 33 10.15 -3.99 -17.72
C ALA A 33 11.66 -4.28 -17.82
N ASP A 34 12.51 -3.39 -17.27
CA ASP A 34 13.97 -3.46 -17.39
C ASP A 34 14.66 -4.19 -16.23
N LEU A 35 13.88 -4.87 -15.36
CA LEU A 35 14.41 -5.59 -14.22
C LEU A 35 15.02 -6.94 -14.61
N ASN A 36 16.06 -7.35 -13.88
CA ASN A 36 16.60 -8.70 -13.99
C ASN A 36 15.66 -9.69 -13.31
N TYR A 37 14.96 -10.48 -14.11
CA TYR A 37 14.11 -11.58 -13.66
C TYR A 37 14.91 -12.90 -13.57
N PRO A 38 14.55 -13.82 -12.66
CA PRO A 38 13.43 -13.72 -11.71
C PRO A 38 13.76 -12.86 -10.48
N ILE A 39 12.79 -12.07 -10.03
CA ILE A 39 12.83 -11.40 -8.73
C ILE A 39 12.40 -12.40 -7.68
N LYS A 40 13.27 -12.66 -6.70
CA LYS A 40 13.02 -13.60 -5.61
C LYS A 40 12.54 -12.84 -4.38
N LEU A 41 11.28 -13.01 -4.03
CA LEU A 41 10.67 -12.41 -2.84
C LEU A 41 10.61 -13.44 -1.72
N ARG A 42 10.86 -12.99 -0.49
CA ARG A 42 10.74 -13.81 0.72
C ARG A 42 10.09 -12.99 1.81
N HIS A 43 9.29 -13.64 2.65
CA HIS A 43 8.77 -12.98 3.85
C HIS A 43 9.92 -12.54 4.75
N ARG A 44 9.78 -11.36 5.37
CA ARG A 44 10.74 -10.86 6.34
C ARG A 44 10.22 -11.19 7.74
N LEU A 45 10.81 -12.22 8.36
CA LEU A 45 10.52 -12.53 9.75
C LEU A 45 11.38 -11.61 10.62
N THR A 46 10.74 -10.89 11.55
CA THR A 46 11.42 -9.87 12.36
C THR A 46 12.49 -10.43 13.29
N ASP A 47 12.42 -11.72 13.64
CA ASP A 47 13.31 -12.31 14.65
C ASP A 47 14.22 -13.45 14.12
N THR A 48 13.99 -13.97 12.90
CA THR A 48 14.71 -15.16 12.38
C THR A 48 15.33 -14.97 10.99
N GLY A 49 15.23 -13.77 10.41
CA GLY A 49 15.70 -13.50 9.05
C GLY A 49 14.66 -13.85 7.97
N PRO A 50 15.03 -13.83 6.67
CA PRO A 50 14.07 -14.11 5.61
C PRO A 50 13.54 -15.55 5.68
N SER A 51 12.22 -15.73 5.49
CA SER A 51 11.58 -17.04 5.43
C SER A 51 12.20 -17.90 4.31
N ASN A 52 12.18 -19.21 4.50
CA ASN A 52 12.51 -20.18 3.44
C ASN A 52 11.41 -20.26 2.37
N CYS A 53 10.22 -19.70 2.64
CA CYS A 53 9.16 -19.55 1.65
C CYS A 53 9.54 -18.45 0.66
N GLN A 54 9.85 -18.86 -0.57
CA GLN A 54 10.21 -17.97 -1.67
C GLN A 54 9.07 -17.90 -2.69
N VAL A 55 8.85 -16.70 -3.21
CA VAL A 55 7.99 -16.45 -4.36
C VAL A 55 8.84 -15.84 -5.47
N ASP A 56 8.86 -16.51 -6.62
CA ASP A 56 9.58 -16.03 -7.80
C ASP A 56 8.61 -15.26 -8.69
N ILE A 57 8.99 -14.04 -9.06
CA ILE A 57 8.37 -13.24 -10.11
C ILE A 57 9.26 -13.36 -11.35
N ASP A 58 8.69 -13.76 -12.48
CA ASP A 58 9.42 -14.11 -13.70
C ASP A 58 9.35 -13.01 -14.78
N GLY A 59 8.49 -12.00 -14.60
CA GLY A 59 8.32 -10.86 -15.49
C GLY A 59 7.22 -11.06 -16.54
N TYR A 60 6.73 -12.29 -16.70
CA TYR A 60 5.67 -12.65 -17.65
C TYR A 60 4.29 -12.78 -17.01
N GLU A 61 4.17 -12.53 -15.71
CA GLU A 61 2.88 -12.58 -15.01
C GLU A 61 1.86 -11.67 -15.71
N CYS A 62 0.61 -12.10 -15.78
CA CYS A 62 -0.49 -11.20 -16.06
C CYS A 62 -0.95 -10.51 -14.77
N ASN A 63 -1.77 -9.47 -14.88
CA ASN A 63 -2.31 -8.64 -13.79
C ASN A 63 -2.67 -9.45 -12.51
N ASP A 64 -3.62 -10.40 -12.61
CA ASP A 64 -4.07 -11.23 -11.47
C ASP A 64 -2.93 -12.08 -10.89
N SER A 65 -2.17 -12.76 -11.75
CA SER A 65 -1.10 -13.66 -11.29
C SER A 65 0.02 -12.91 -10.55
N LEU A 66 0.37 -11.70 -11.01
CA LEU A 66 1.32 -10.83 -10.31
C LEU A 66 0.76 -10.44 -8.94
N ALA A 67 -0.48 -9.96 -8.88
CA ALA A 67 -1.11 -9.54 -7.63
C ALA A 67 -1.20 -10.67 -6.61
N ARG A 68 -1.51 -11.90 -7.05
CA ARG A 68 -1.51 -13.08 -6.18
C ARG A 68 -0.12 -13.45 -5.66
N LYS A 69 0.91 -13.37 -6.51
CA LYS A 69 2.29 -13.60 -6.09
C LYS A 69 2.77 -12.52 -5.10
N ILE A 70 2.41 -11.25 -5.32
CA ILE A 70 2.65 -10.18 -4.35
C ILE A 70 1.90 -10.44 -3.05
N TYR A 71 0.62 -10.85 -3.12
CA TYR A 71 -0.19 -11.12 -1.94
C TYR A 71 0.37 -12.23 -1.06
N ARG A 72 1.02 -13.22 -1.68
CA ARG A 72 1.74 -14.25 -0.93
C ARG A 72 2.85 -13.67 -0.06
N ILE A 73 3.34 -12.44 -0.30
CA ILE A 73 4.38 -11.77 0.49
C ILE A 73 3.80 -10.67 1.38
N THR A 74 2.74 -9.99 0.92
CA THR A 74 2.19 -8.84 1.64
C THR A 74 1.06 -9.20 2.59
N GLY A 75 0.47 -10.38 2.44
CA GLY A 75 -0.67 -10.86 3.21
C GLY A 75 -0.31 -11.32 4.62
N ASP A 76 0.39 -10.48 5.39
CA ASP A 76 1.21 -10.91 6.53
C ASP A 76 0.78 -10.36 7.92
N LEU A 77 -0.30 -9.57 8.03
CA LEU A 77 -0.70 -8.98 9.32
C LEU A 77 -1.89 -9.65 10.01
N GLU A 78 -1.64 -10.64 10.88
CA GLU A 78 -2.63 -11.11 11.86
C GLU A 78 -2.56 -10.20 13.08
N LEU A 79 -3.63 -9.43 13.32
CA LEU A 79 -3.68 -8.46 14.43
C LEU A 79 -3.87 -9.14 15.82
N ASN A 80 -3.94 -10.47 15.89
CA ASN A 80 -3.96 -11.23 17.15
C ASN A 80 -2.53 -11.59 17.57
N LEU A 81 -1.69 -10.60 17.86
CA LEU A 81 -0.27 -10.81 18.19
C LEU A 81 -0.06 -11.19 19.67
N PRO A 82 0.51 -12.37 20.00
CA PRO A 82 1.24 -12.56 21.24
C PRO A 82 2.69 -12.07 21.01
N SER A 83 3.05 -10.93 21.61
CA SER A 83 4.38 -10.28 21.56
C SER A 83 4.72 -9.47 20.28
N PRO A 84 5.40 -8.32 20.39
CA PRO A 84 5.97 -7.61 19.25
C PRO A 84 7.05 -8.47 18.57
N GLY A 85 6.96 -8.68 17.25
CA GLY A 85 8.07 -9.29 16.48
C GLY A 85 7.78 -10.58 15.72
N VAL A 86 6.56 -11.11 15.68
CA VAL A 86 6.31 -12.37 14.96
C VAL A 86 5.45 -12.17 13.72
N TYR A 87 6.08 -12.00 12.55
CA TYR A 87 5.41 -12.21 11.26
C TYR A 87 5.20 -13.73 11.08
N LYS A 88 3.96 -14.17 10.80
CA LYS A 88 3.68 -15.58 10.49
C LYS A 88 2.97 -15.69 9.15
N ASP A 89 3.61 -16.43 8.25
CA ASP A 89 3.10 -16.95 6.99
C ASP A 89 1.71 -17.59 7.20
N SER A 90 0.64 -16.86 6.89
CA SER A 90 -0.70 -17.44 6.75
C SER A 90 -1.45 -16.70 5.64
N PRO A 91 -2.01 -17.40 4.63
CA PRO A 91 -2.90 -16.77 3.67
C PRO A 91 -4.11 -16.18 4.40
N GLY A 92 -4.36 -14.88 4.22
CA GLY A 92 -5.55 -14.21 4.74
C GLY A 92 -5.34 -12.95 5.55
N LEU A 93 -4.14 -12.36 5.57
CA LEU A 93 -3.81 -11.25 6.45
C LEU A 93 -3.53 -9.93 5.69
N GLN A 94 -3.52 -8.81 6.41
CA GLN A 94 -3.68 -7.46 5.84
C GLN A 94 -2.36 -6.88 5.30
N ASN A 95 -2.39 -6.31 4.09
CA ASN A 95 -1.26 -5.71 3.38
C ASN A 95 -0.67 -4.50 4.13
N SER A 96 0.39 -4.71 4.89
CA SER A 96 1.04 -3.66 5.67
C SER A 96 1.85 -2.71 4.77
N PRO A 97 1.97 -1.41 5.12
CA PRO A 97 2.82 -0.48 4.39
C PRO A 97 4.27 -0.96 4.20
N SER A 98 4.85 -1.60 5.22
CA SER A 98 6.23 -2.12 5.20
C SER A 98 6.38 -3.28 4.22
N ALA A 99 5.43 -4.22 4.17
CA ALA A 99 5.47 -5.33 3.22
C ALA A 99 5.27 -4.84 1.77
N LEU A 100 4.35 -3.89 1.56
CA LEU A 100 4.15 -3.25 0.26
C LEU A 100 5.41 -2.50 -0.20
N ALA A 101 6.05 -1.77 0.72
CA ALA A 101 7.31 -1.06 0.45
C ALA A 101 8.45 -2.02 0.10
N TYR A 102 8.59 -3.12 0.84
CA TYR A 102 9.57 -4.17 0.54
C TYR A 102 9.40 -4.69 -0.89
N VAL A 103 8.18 -5.11 -1.26
CA VAL A 103 7.93 -5.63 -2.61
C VAL A 103 8.23 -4.55 -3.65
N ALA A 104 7.74 -3.32 -3.50
CA ALA A 104 8.02 -2.25 -4.44
C ALA A 104 9.52 -1.98 -4.63
N ARG A 105 10.30 -2.02 -3.54
CA ARG A 105 11.76 -1.88 -3.56
C ARG A 105 12.45 -3.01 -4.33
N MET A 106 11.96 -4.25 -4.19
CA MET A 106 12.46 -5.41 -4.96
C MET A 106 12.17 -5.29 -6.45
N PHE A 107 11.13 -4.53 -6.83
CA PHE A 107 10.87 -4.10 -8.21
C PHE A 107 11.67 -2.86 -8.63
N GLY A 108 12.76 -2.56 -7.92
CA GLY A 108 13.68 -1.47 -8.22
C GLY A 108 13.10 -0.06 -8.06
N ARG A 109 11.92 0.08 -7.43
CA ARG A 109 11.31 1.40 -7.23
C ARG A 109 12.00 2.17 -6.12
N THR A 110 11.98 3.49 -6.23
CA THR A 110 12.17 4.37 -5.08
C THR A 110 10.83 4.46 -4.35
N VAL A 111 10.84 4.14 -3.06
CA VAL A 111 9.64 4.07 -2.24
C VAL A 111 9.70 5.14 -1.16
N THR A 112 8.64 5.94 -1.05
CA THR A 112 8.41 6.81 0.11
C THR A 112 7.11 6.39 0.78
N VAL A 113 7.16 6.06 2.07
CA VAL A 113 5.97 5.80 2.88
C VAL A 113 5.71 7.04 3.73
N ASN A 114 4.57 7.66 3.53
CA ASN A 114 4.14 8.80 4.32
C ASN A 114 3.08 8.36 5.31
N VAL A 115 3.23 8.83 6.55
CA VAL A 115 2.39 8.50 7.68
C VAL A 115 2.20 9.75 8.54
N ILE A 116 0.96 10.20 8.62
CA ILE A 116 0.59 11.36 9.44
C ILE A 116 -0.08 10.86 10.72
N ALA A 117 0.74 10.41 11.66
CA ALA A 117 0.30 10.24 13.03
C ALA A 117 0.39 11.56 13.79
N ASN A 118 -0.55 11.76 14.71
CA ASN A 118 -0.76 12.97 15.48
C ASN A 118 0.53 13.69 15.94
N SER A 119 0.84 14.86 15.34
CA SER A 119 1.73 15.85 15.97
C SER A 119 0.91 16.78 16.87
N ALA A 120 0.45 16.26 18.01
CA ALA A 120 -0.07 16.96 19.20
C ALA A 120 -1.16 18.06 19.08
N ALA A 121 -1.63 18.51 17.91
CA ALA A 121 -2.45 19.74 17.83
C ALA A 121 -3.63 19.77 16.85
N GLN A 122 -3.89 18.75 16.01
CA GLN A 122 -5.04 18.79 15.09
C GLN A 122 -5.65 17.39 14.91
N SER A 123 -6.97 17.30 15.09
CA SER A 123 -7.75 16.06 15.14
C SER A 123 -8.55 15.84 13.85
N THR A 124 -7.90 15.83 12.69
CA THR A 124 -8.60 15.44 11.45
C THR A 124 -8.87 13.92 11.46
N ASN A 125 -9.91 13.48 10.75
CA ASN A 125 -10.31 12.06 10.74
C ASN A 125 -9.17 11.14 10.28
N CYS A 126 -8.37 11.57 9.29
CA CYS A 126 -7.24 10.79 8.79
C CYS A 126 -6.18 10.58 9.88
N GLN A 127 -5.76 11.62 10.60
CA GLN A 127 -4.74 11.51 11.65
C GLN A 127 -5.18 10.59 12.80
N CYS A 128 -6.46 10.63 13.17
CA CYS A 128 -7.01 9.71 14.17
C CYS A 128 -6.90 8.25 13.71
N ILE A 129 -7.17 7.98 12.42
CA ILE A 129 -7.12 6.63 11.86
C ILE A 129 -5.67 6.15 11.75
N ALA A 130 -4.74 6.94 11.20
CA ALA A 130 -3.31 6.62 11.18
C ALA A 130 -2.77 6.35 12.58
N THR A 131 -3.12 7.19 13.57
CA THR A 131 -2.67 6.99 14.96
C THR A 131 -3.18 5.68 15.55
N ARG A 132 -4.45 5.30 15.34
CA ARG A 132 -4.99 4.02 15.83
C ARG A 132 -4.29 2.83 15.17
N LEU A 133 -4.02 2.92 13.87
CA LEU A 133 -3.31 1.90 13.12
C LEU A 133 -1.87 1.73 13.64
N LEU A 134 -1.14 2.82 13.82
CA LEU A 134 0.22 2.78 14.36
C LEU A 134 0.26 2.39 15.84
N ALA A 135 -0.76 2.73 16.64
CA ALA A 135 -0.83 2.27 18.02
C ALA A 135 -0.99 0.74 18.09
N ALA A 136 -1.72 0.14 17.15
CA ALA A 136 -1.84 -1.33 17.04
C ALA A 136 -0.56 -1.99 16.51
N CYS A 137 0.24 -1.29 15.69
CA CYS A 137 1.50 -1.78 15.15
C CYS A 137 2.63 -0.73 15.28
N PRO A 138 3.15 -0.47 16.49
CA PRO A 138 4.08 0.64 16.75
C PRO A 138 5.43 0.49 16.03
N GLN A 139 5.77 -0.74 15.62
CA GLN A 139 7.01 -1.02 14.89
C GLN A 139 6.90 -0.75 13.38
N GLU A 140 5.70 -0.50 12.84
CA GLU A 140 5.47 -0.45 11.40
C GLU A 140 6.27 0.67 10.70
N VAL A 141 6.36 1.83 11.34
CA VAL A 141 7.19 2.96 10.88
C VAL A 141 8.67 2.54 10.79
N ALA A 142 9.19 1.89 11.84
CA ALA A 142 10.57 1.43 11.87
C ALA A 142 10.84 0.35 10.81
N ARG A 143 9.87 -0.54 10.54
CA ARG A 143 9.95 -1.57 9.50
C ARG A 143 9.96 -0.97 8.10
N CYS A 144 9.14 0.07 7.85
CA CYS A 144 9.15 0.78 6.57
C CYS A 144 10.53 1.37 6.24
N SER A 145 11.26 1.87 7.24
CA SER A 145 12.58 2.48 7.07
C SER A 145 13.65 1.53 6.49
N ALA A 146 13.40 0.21 6.47
CA ALA A 146 14.31 -0.74 5.83
C ALA A 146 14.25 -0.70 4.29
N ASP A 147 13.10 -0.31 3.71
CA ASP A 147 12.85 -0.38 2.26
C ASP A 147 12.35 0.92 1.64
N ALA A 148 12.02 1.90 2.48
CA ALA A 148 11.46 3.17 2.05
C ALA A 148 12.01 4.34 2.86
N THR A 149 12.01 5.52 2.24
CA THR A 149 12.06 6.77 3.00
C THR A 149 10.74 6.94 3.72
N VAL A 150 10.77 7.11 5.04
CA VAL A 150 9.55 7.38 5.82
C VAL A 150 9.43 8.86 6.08
N ASN A 151 8.28 9.46 5.70
CA ASN A 151 8.01 10.90 5.80
C ASN A 151 9.15 11.75 5.22
N ALA A 152 9.25 11.79 3.89
CA ALA A 152 10.28 12.57 3.21
C ALA A 152 10.32 14.04 3.69
N PRO A 153 11.49 14.71 3.66
CA PRO A 153 11.62 16.09 4.10
C PRO A 153 10.58 17.01 3.44
N GLY A 154 9.89 17.82 4.26
CA GLY A 154 8.81 18.69 3.79
C GLY A 154 7.43 18.02 3.70
N CYS A 155 7.31 16.72 4.00
CA CYS A 155 6.02 16.06 4.19
C CYS A 155 5.30 16.72 5.38
N PRO A 156 4.11 17.30 5.19
CA PRO A 156 3.43 17.97 6.29
C PRO A 156 3.00 16.97 7.36
N THR A 157 3.17 17.36 8.62
CA THR A 157 2.86 16.51 9.78
C THR A 157 1.45 16.74 10.34
N THR A 158 0.68 17.68 9.75
CA THR A 158 -0.68 18.02 10.15
C THR A 158 -1.66 18.09 8.98
N GLY A 159 -2.96 17.89 9.27
CA GLY A 159 -4.06 18.00 8.31
C GLY A 159 -4.18 16.81 7.36
N VAL A 160 -4.73 17.07 6.16
CA VAL A 160 -4.77 16.16 5.00
C VAL A 160 -3.80 16.66 3.91
N PRO A 161 -2.48 16.58 4.10
CA PRO A 161 -1.47 17.01 3.14
C PRO A 161 -1.26 15.96 2.05
N TYR A 162 -2.36 15.46 1.52
CA TYR A 162 -2.32 14.62 0.34
C TYR A 162 -2.07 15.50 -0.88
N ALA A 163 -1.03 15.15 -1.64
CA ALA A 163 -0.78 15.73 -2.95
C ALA A 163 -0.94 14.63 -4.01
N ALA A 164 -1.61 14.97 -5.11
CA ALA A 164 -1.69 14.09 -6.25
C ALA A 164 -0.27 13.71 -6.74
N PRO A 165 -0.03 12.47 -7.18
CA PRO A 165 1.27 12.02 -7.67
C PRO A 165 1.84 12.92 -8.76
N ALA A 166 3.16 13.14 -8.70
CA ALA A 166 3.91 13.88 -9.70
C ALA A 166 3.98 13.14 -11.05
N ASN A 167 4.68 13.74 -12.03
CA ASN A 167 4.64 13.26 -13.40
C ASN A 167 5.19 11.84 -13.62
N ASP A 168 6.10 11.43 -12.76
CA ASP A 168 6.80 10.15 -12.73
C ASP A 168 6.32 9.23 -11.60
N GLU A 169 5.28 9.64 -10.86
CA GLU A 169 4.85 8.94 -9.65
C GLU A 169 3.51 8.22 -9.83
N VAL A 170 3.40 7.11 -9.10
CA VAL A 170 2.11 6.47 -8.78
C VAL A 170 2.04 6.34 -7.26
N GLN A 171 0.85 6.46 -6.68
CA GLN A 171 0.68 6.31 -5.24
C GLN A 171 -0.28 5.18 -4.88
N LEU A 172 0.00 4.50 -3.77
CA LEU A 172 -0.96 3.67 -3.06
C LEU A 172 -1.51 4.44 -1.87
N LEU A 173 -2.82 4.50 -1.71
CA LEU A 173 -3.47 5.19 -0.60
C LEU A 173 -4.14 4.16 0.30
N CYS A 174 -3.82 4.21 1.59
CA CYS A 174 -4.56 3.47 2.59
C CYS A 174 -5.82 4.25 2.93
N VAL A 175 -6.97 3.58 2.85
CA VAL A 175 -8.28 4.14 3.14
C VAL A 175 -9.04 3.24 4.09
N ARG A 176 -10.01 3.81 4.78
CA ARG A 176 -10.93 3.09 5.65
C ARG A 176 -12.30 3.03 4.98
N THR A 177 -12.89 1.84 4.94
CA THR A 177 -14.27 1.64 4.47
C THR A 177 -15.27 2.09 5.53
N THR A 178 -16.55 2.29 5.15
CA THR A 178 -17.62 2.59 6.12
C THR A 178 -17.77 1.52 7.20
N ALA A 179 -17.53 0.25 6.86
CA ALA A 179 -17.52 -0.88 7.80
C ALA A 179 -16.31 -0.85 8.76
N GLY A 180 -15.36 0.04 8.52
CA GLY A 180 -14.20 0.27 9.38
C GLY A 180 -12.95 -0.52 9.02
N SER A 181 -13.02 -1.37 8.00
CA SER A 181 -11.89 -2.17 7.49
C SER A 181 -10.90 -1.29 6.71
N MET A 182 -9.63 -1.70 6.69
CA MET A 182 -8.64 -1.10 5.81
C MET A 182 -8.81 -1.57 4.36
N HIS A 183 -8.54 -0.66 3.44
CA HIS A 183 -8.51 -0.91 2.01
C HIS A 183 -7.39 -0.10 1.36
N TRP A 184 -6.95 -0.50 0.18
CA TRP A 184 -5.90 0.18 -0.57
C TRP A 184 -6.39 0.55 -1.96
N LEU A 185 -6.14 1.79 -2.36
CA LEU A 185 -6.40 2.30 -3.70
C LEU A 185 -5.08 2.63 -4.40
N THR A 186 -5.05 2.60 -5.73
CA THR A 186 -3.92 3.11 -6.52
C THR A 186 -4.32 4.38 -7.24
N ARG A 187 -3.52 5.43 -7.14
CA ARG A 187 -3.75 6.72 -7.82
C ARG A 187 -2.73 6.94 -8.93
N GLY A 188 -3.24 7.05 -10.16
CA GLY A 188 -2.52 7.39 -11.39
C GLY A 188 -3.20 8.54 -12.14
N ALA A 189 -2.74 8.86 -13.35
CA ALA A 189 -3.20 10.04 -14.09
C ALA A 189 -4.68 9.99 -14.49
N ASN A 190 -5.19 8.79 -14.69
CA ASN A 190 -6.57 8.51 -15.08
C ASN A 190 -7.51 8.24 -13.91
N GLY A 191 -7.06 8.37 -12.65
CA GLY A 191 -7.95 8.23 -11.51
C GLY A 191 -7.46 7.33 -10.38
N PHE A 192 -8.40 7.01 -9.50
CA PHE A 192 -8.24 6.01 -8.44
C PHE A 192 -8.70 4.64 -8.95
N TYR A 193 -7.75 3.71 -9.07
CA TYR A 193 -8.04 2.30 -9.22
C TYR A 193 -8.45 1.70 -7.89
N ASP A 194 -9.59 1.01 -7.90
CA ASP A 194 -10.13 0.29 -6.75
C ASP A 194 -10.03 -1.23 -6.96
N PRO A 195 -9.20 -1.94 -6.17
CA PRO A 195 -9.13 -3.40 -6.20
C PRO A 195 -10.45 -4.10 -5.89
N GLY A 196 -11.39 -3.47 -5.18
CA GLY A 196 -12.66 -4.07 -4.76
C GLY A 196 -13.57 -4.40 -5.94
N ASP A 197 -13.55 -3.59 -7.00
CA ASP A 197 -14.42 -3.74 -8.16
C ASP A 197 -13.69 -3.57 -9.52
N ALA A 198 -12.36 -3.38 -9.48
CA ALA A 198 -11.50 -3.12 -10.62
C ALA A 198 -11.73 -1.78 -11.35
N SER A 199 -12.56 -0.90 -10.80
CA SER A 199 -12.89 0.37 -11.44
C SER A 199 -11.72 1.36 -11.37
N ILE A 200 -11.63 2.25 -12.36
CA ILE A 200 -10.72 3.40 -12.35
C ILE A 200 -11.58 4.67 -12.38
N ASN A 201 -11.55 5.42 -11.29
CA ASN A 201 -12.43 6.56 -11.06
C ASN A 201 -11.65 7.87 -11.21
N ASN A 202 -11.82 8.52 -12.37
CA ASN A 202 -11.13 9.77 -12.69
C ASN A 202 -11.69 10.99 -11.95
N GLY A 203 -12.97 10.94 -11.55
CA GLY A 203 -13.64 12.02 -10.81
C GLY A 203 -13.37 12.02 -9.31
N GLY A 204 -12.56 11.08 -8.81
CA GLY A 204 -12.30 10.96 -7.38
C GLY A 204 -11.47 12.11 -6.82
N ALA A 205 -11.78 12.56 -5.60
CA ALA A 205 -11.02 13.56 -4.85
C ALA A 205 -10.92 13.18 -3.37
N ILE A 206 -10.00 13.83 -2.64
CA ILE A 206 -9.88 13.73 -1.17
C ILE A 206 -10.16 15.12 -0.61
N ASP A 207 -11.21 15.23 0.18
CA ASP A 207 -11.63 16.48 0.79
C ASP A 207 -10.75 16.82 2.01
N ALA A 208 -10.86 18.06 2.50
CA ALA A 208 -10.03 18.57 3.59
C ALA A 208 -10.19 17.83 4.93
N ASP A 209 -11.27 17.06 5.10
CA ASP A 209 -11.53 16.21 6.25
C ASP A 209 -11.09 14.74 6.03
N GLY A 210 -10.56 14.44 4.85
CA GLY A 210 -10.10 13.11 4.44
C GLY A 210 -11.18 12.25 3.80
N VAL A 211 -12.43 12.72 3.67
CA VAL A 211 -13.47 12.00 2.95
C VAL A 211 -13.12 11.94 1.47
N MET A 212 -13.29 10.76 0.87
CA MET A 212 -13.11 10.60 -0.56
C MET A 212 -14.45 10.68 -1.28
N THR A 213 -14.55 11.59 -2.24
CA THR A 213 -15.71 11.78 -3.10
C THR A 213 -15.41 11.26 -4.50
N GLY A 214 -16.45 10.88 -5.27
CA GLY A 214 -16.29 10.42 -6.65
C GLY A 214 -15.59 9.06 -6.83
N VAL A 215 -15.33 8.33 -5.74
CA VAL A 215 -14.87 6.93 -5.74
C VAL A 215 -15.96 6.06 -5.12
N PRO A 216 -16.42 4.97 -5.78
CA PRO A 216 -17.38 4.04 -5.22
C PRO A 216 -16.76 3.38 -3.98
N GLY A 217 -17.46 3.38 -2.84
CA GLY A 217 -16.99 2.72 -1.61
C GLY A 217 -17.00 3.58 -0.34
N ASN A 218 -17.34 4.87 -0.43
CA ASN A 218 -17.46 5.78 0.72
C ASN A 218 -16.23 5.73 1.63
N TYR A 219 -15.07 5.98 1.03
CA TYR A 219 -13.79 5.86 1.69
C TYR A 219 -13.40 7.10 2.48
N VAL A 220 -12.65 6.88 3.55
CA VAL A 220 -11.95 7.95 4.28
C VAL A 220 -10.46 7.66 4.23
N PHE A 221 -9.68 8.61 3.75
CA PHE A 221 -8.23 8.52 3.71
C PHE A 221 -7.66 8.37 5.13
N THR A 222 -6.75 7.41 5.32
CA THR A 222 -6.20 7.15 6.66
C THR A 222 -5.02 8.03 7.03
N GLY A 223 -4.50 8.86 6.13
CA GLY A 223 -3.25 9.59 6.37
C GLY A 223 -2.00 8.76 6.14
N ILE A 224 -2.13 7.57 5.53
CA ILE A 224 -1.03 6.71 5.11
C ILE A 224 -1.08 6.55 3.60
N TRP A 225 0.03 6.83 2.93
CA TRP A 225 0.18 6.59 1.50
C TRP A 225 1.63 6.26 1.14
N ILE A 226 1.78 5.55 0.03
CA ILE A 226 3.07 5.13 -0.50
C ILE A 226 3.25 5.78 -1.86
N VAL A 227 4.35 6.51 -2.05
CA VAL A 227 4.75 7.07 -3.35
C VAL A 227 5.78 6.13 -3.98
N LEU A 228 5.54 5.77 -5.23
CA LEU A 228 6.44 4.95 -6.05
C LEU A 228 6.96 5.77 -7.23
N LYS A 229 8.28 5.72 -7.46
CA LYS A 229 8.98 6.22 -8.65
C LYS A 229 9.81 5.10 -9.26
#